data_AF-A0A1V4QMW8-F1
#
_entry.id   AF-A0A1V4QMW8-F1
#
_cell.length_a   1.000
_cell.length_b   1.000
_cell.length_c   1.000
_cell.angle_alpha   90.00
_cell.angle_beta   90.00
_cell.angle_gamma   90.00
#
_symmetry.space_group_name_H-M   'P 1'
#
loop_
_entity.id
_entity.type
_entity.pdbx_description
1 polymer ?
#
loop_
_entity_poly.entity_id
_entity_poly.type
_entity_poly.pdbx_seq_one_letter_code
_entity_poly.pdbx_strand_id
1 'polypeptide(L)'
;MSEHPGEAQLRANFARVKEIISDQEMLERVPLEVLEFSPAHLEDLVKFAYFGGFIDMGDVRRLLLLERRQLQQRLMAWYEEVREKGCWLC
;
A
#
# COMPACT_ATOMS: atom_id res chain seq x y z
N MET A 1 13.75 4.35 -23.80
CA MET A 1 13.15 4.41 -22.45
C MET A 1 12.84 2.97 -22.06
N SER A 2 13.74 2.34 -21.32
CA SER A 2 13.53 0.96 -20.90
C SER A 2 12.71 0.99 -19.63
N GLU A 3 11.38 0.96 -19.76
CA GLU A 3 10.53 0.69 -18.61
C GLU A 3 10.89 -0.70 -18.09
N HIS A 4 11.45 -0.76 -16.89
CA HIS A 4 11.68 -2.02 -16.22
C HIS A 4 10.30 -2.67 -15.99
N PRO A 5 10.08 -3.94 -16.37
CA PRO A 5 8.77 -4.58 -16.26
C PRO A 5 8.19 -4.56 -14.83
N GLY A 6 9.04 -4.39 -13.81
CA GLY A 6 8.61 -4.16 -12.43
C GLY A 6 7.93 -2.81 -12.20
N GLU A 7 8.37 -1.71 -12.83
CA GLU A 7 7.80 -0.37 -12.58
C GLU A 7 6.38 -0.24 -13.15
N ALA A 8 6.15 -0.73 -14.37
CA ALA A 8 4.82 -0.75 -14.97
C ALA A 8 3.84 -1.55 -14.10
N GLN A 9 4.28 -2.69 -13.55
CA GLN A 9 3.48 -3.48 -12.63
C GLN A 9 3.20 -2.74 -11.31
N LEU A 10 4.18 -2.03 -10.74
CA LEU A 10 3.99 -1.22 -9.54
C LEU A 10 3.01 -0.06 -9.79
N ARG A 11 3.06 0.59 -10.95
CA ARG A 11 2.10 1.62 -11.36
C ARG A 11 0.67 1.06 -11.48
N ALA A 12 0.53 -0.11 -12.08
CA ALA A 12 -0.75 -0.81 -12.16
C ALA A 12 -1.28 -1.17 -10.76
N ASN A 13 -0.41 -1.68 -9.88
CA ASN A 13 -0.77 -1.99 -8.50
C ASN A 13 -1.15 -0.74 -7.70
N PHE A 14 -0.49 0.39 -7.95
CA PHE A 14 -0.80 1.69 -7.35
C PHE A 14 -2.18 2.19 -7.77
N ALA A 15 -2.50 2.13 -9.07
CA ALA A 15 -3.84 2.45 -9.54
C ALA A 15 -4.88 1.52 -8.89
N ARG A 16 -4.58 0.22 -8.80
CA ARG A 16 -5.48 -0.78 -8.23
C ARG A 16 -5.78 -0.55 -6.76
N VAL A 17 -4.77 -0.23 -5.93
CA VAL A 17 -5.01 0.04 -4.50
C VAL A 17 -5.78 1.35 -4.30
N LYS A 18 -5.56 2.36 -5.15
CA LYS A 18 -6.38 3.59 -5.13
C LYS A 18 -7.85 3.32 -5.45
N GLU A 19 -8.13 2.47 -6.45
CA GLU A 19 -9.49 2.02 -6.74
C GLU A 19 -10.13 1.35 -5.53
N ILE A 20 -9.43 0.39 -4.91
CA ILE A 20 -9.93 -0.32 -3.72
C ILE A 20 -10.28 0.68 -2.61
N ILE A 21 -9.40 1.64 -2.32
CA ILE A 21 -9.64 2.67 -1.29
C ILE A 21 -10.80 3.59 -1.68
N SER A 22 -10.90 3.95 -2.96
CA SER A 22 -11.99 4.78 -3.49
C SER A 22 -13.35 4.08 -3.42
N ASP A 23 -13.40 2.77 -3.68
CA ASP A 23 -14.62 1.94 -3.58
C ASP A 23 -15.13 1.85 -2.14
N GLN A 24 -14.25 2.09 -1.16
CA GLN A 24 -14.59 2.19 0.26
C GLN A 24 -14.91 3.62 0.70
N GLU A 25 -14.95 4.59 -0.23
CA GLU A 25 -15.16 6.02 0.04
C GLU A 25 -14.12 6.64 0.98
N MET A 26 -12.91 6.06 1.07
CA MET A 26 -11.89 6.44 2.06
C MET A 26 -10.70 7.20 1.45
N LEU A 27 -10.76 7.52 0.16
CA LEU A 27 -9.66 8.19 -0.54
C LEU A 27 -9.39 9.60 -0.01
N GLU A 28 -10.42 10.28 0.50
CA GLU A 28 -10.31 11.60 1.11
C GLU A 28 -9.50 11.63 2.42
N ARG A 29 -9.30 10.47 3.06
CA ARG A 29 -8.49 10.33 4.27
C ARG A 29 -7.00 10.13 3.96
N VAL A 30 -6.64 9.96 2.69
CA VAL A 30 -5.26 9.77 2.25
C VAL A 30 -4.64 11.14 1.94
N PRO A 31 -3.43 11.45 2.45
CA PRO A 31 -2.72 12.68 2.10
C PRO A 31 -2.53 12.82 0.58
N LEU A 32 -2.72 14.02 0.04
CA LEU A 32 -2.70 14.27 -1.41
C LEU A 32 -1.38 13.85 -2.06
N GLU A 33 -0.25 14.03 -1.37
CA GLU A 33 1.07 13.64 -1.82
C GLU A 33 1.20 12.11 -2.02
N VAL A 34 0.49 11.31 -1.21
CA VAL A 34 0.49 9.84 -1.30
C VAL A 34 -0.36 9.37 -2.51
N LEU A 35 -1.18 10.24 -3.10
CA LEU A 35 -1.96 9.93 -4.29
C LEU A 35 -1.16 10.03 -5.59
N GLU A 36 0.06 10.55 -5.55
CA GLU A 36 1.03 10.56 -6.65
C GLU A 36 1.89 9.30 -6.63
N PHE A 37 2.16 8.72 -7.81
CA PHE A 37 2.88 7.46 -7.88
C PHE A 37 4.33 7.59 -7.42
N SER A 38 4.67 6.82 -6.39
CA SER A 38 6.02 6.39 -6.08
C SER A 38 5.97 4.98 -5.45
N PRO A 39 7.05 4.19 -5.48
CA PRO A 39 7.07 2.90 -4.78
C PRO A 39 6.80 3.02 -3.28
N ALA A 40 7.25 4.11 -2.65
CA ALA A 40 6.98 4.38 -1.24
C ALA A 40 5.49 4.67 -1.00
N HIS A 41 4.86 5.49 -1.85
CA HIS A 41 3.45 5.81 -1.72
C HIS A 41 2.56 4.59 -2.02
N LEU A 42 2.96 3.70 -2.93
CA LEU A 42 2.29 2.41 -3.09
C LEU A 42 2.30 1.62 -1.78
N GLU A 43 3.45 1.54 -1.12
CA GLU A 43 3.56 0.86 0.18
C GLU A 43 2.63 1.48 1.22
N ASP A 44 2.59 2.80 1.29
CA ASP A 44 1.73 3.55 2.21
C ASP A 44 0.23 3.34 1.94
N LEU A 45 -0.20 3.33 0.68
CA LEU A 45 -1.59 3.02 0.31
C LEU A 45 -1.95 1.57 0.65
N VAL A 46 -1.05 0.62 0.40
CA VAL A 46 -1.28 -0.78 0.76
C VAL A 46 -1.34 -0.95 2.27
N LYS A 47 -0.47 -0.28 3.02
CA LYS A 47 -0.49 -0.23 4.49
C LYS A 47 -1.83 0.31 4.99
N PHE A 48 -2.29 1.45 4.45
CA PHE A 48 -3.59 2.04 4.79
C PHE A 48 -4.74 1.07 4.51
N ALA A 49 -4.81 0.48 3.32
CA ALA A 49 -5.86 -0.46 2.95
C ALA A 49 -5.86 -1.72 3.82
N TYR A 50 -4.68 -2.22 4.19
CA TYR A 50 -4.54 -3.40 5.05
C TYR A 50 -5.05 -3.13 6.47
N PHE A 51 -4.64 -2.02 7.09
CA PHE A 51 -5.14 -1.67 8.43
C PHE A 51 -6.60 -1.22 8.43
N GLY A 52 -7.08 -0.68 7.31
CA GLY A 52 -8.50 -0.37 7.10
C GLY A 52 -9.37 -1.62 6.92
N GLY A 53 -8.76 -2.80 6.71
CA GLY A 53 -9.46 -4.07 6.49
C GLY A 53 -10.01 -4.24 5.08
N PHE A 54 -9.55 -3.44 4.11
CA PHE A 54 -10.02 -3.48 2.72
C PHE A 54 -9.32 -4.57 1.88
N ILE A 55 -8.15 -5.01 2.33
CA ILE A 55 -7.34 -6.03 1.67
C ILE A 55 -6.75 -7.01 2.69
N ASP A 56 -6.40 -8.21 2.24
CA ASP A 56 -5.79 -9.23 3.09
C ASP A 56 -4.25 -9.31 2.92
N MET A 57 -3.59 -10.17 3.71
CA MET A 57 -2.14 -10.38 3.61
C MET A 57 -1.69 -10.91 2.23
N GLY A 58 -2.54 -11.66 1.54
CA GLY A 58 -2.29 -12.15 0.19
C GLY A 58 -2.30 -11.03 -0.84
N ASP A 59 -3.22 -10.07 -0.70
CA ASP A 59 -3.25 -8.84 -1.48
C ASP A 59 -2.00 -7.99 -1.24
N VAL A 60 -1.60 -7.77 0.02
CA VAL A 60 -0.36 -7.04 0.35
C VAL A 60 0.83 -7.63 -0.39
N ARG A 61 0.97 -8.96 -0.36
CA ARG A 61 2.05 -9.67 -1.06
C ARG A 61 2.03 -9.41 -2.56
N ARG A 62 0.85 -9.51 -3.18
CA ARG A 62 0.68 -9.32 -4.64
C ARG A 62 0.92 -7.88 -5.06
N LEU A 63 0.35 -6.91 -4.34
CA LEU A 63 0.42 -5.49 -4.65
C LEU A 63 1.84 -4.93 -4.49
N LEU A 64 2.60 -5.43 -3.52
CA LEU A 64 3.99 -5.01 -3.28
C LEU A 64 5.04 -5.90 -3.92
N LEU A 65 4.63 -6.91 -4.70
CA LEU A 65 5.54 -7.87 -5.35
C LEU A 65 6.52 -8.52 -4.36
N LEU A 66 6.05 -8.79 -3.13
CA LEU A 66 6.89 -9.31 -2.05
C LEU A 66 6.95 -10.83 -2.07
N GLU A 67 8.09 -11.38 -1.67
CA GLU A 67 8.17 -12.77 -1.26
C GLU A 67 7.58 -12.99 0.14
N ARG A 68 7.23 -14.24 0.46
CA ARG A 68 6.62 -14.60 1.75
C ARG A 68 7.45 -14.16 2.96
N ARG A 69 8.78 -14.25 2.86
CA ARG A 69 9.70 -13.84 3.94
C ARG A 69 9.72 -12.32 4.13
N GLN A 70 9.67 -11.56 3.03
CA GLN A 70 9.66 -10.09 3.05
C GLN A 70 8.34 -9.56 3.61
N LEU A 71 7.21 -10.23 3.30
CA LEU A 71 5.90 -9.87 3.83
C LEU A 71 5.89 -9.84 5.36
N GLN A 72 6.41 -10.87 6.03
CA GLN A 72 6.40 -10.94 7.49
C GLN A 72 7.21 -9.80 8.12
N GLN A 73 8.40 -9.54 7.60
CA GLN A 73 9.24 -8.44 8.08
C GLN A 73 8.56 -7.09 7.88
N ARG A 74 7.88 -6.92 6.74
CA ARG A 74 7.19 -5.69 6.40
C ARG A 74 6.00 -5.43 7.31
N LEU A 75 5.17 -6.44 7.54
CA LEU A 75 4.03 -6.33 8.46
C LEU A 75 4.49 -5.98 9.88
N MET A 76 5.56 -6.62 10.39
CA MET A 76 6.12 -6.28 11.69
C MET A 76 6.52 -4.80 11.79
N ALA A 77 7.27 -4.29 10.80
CA ALA A 77 7.68 -2.89 10.76
C ALA A 77 6.48 -1.94 10.73
N TRP A 78 5.44 -2.27 9.96
CA TRP A 78 4.22 -1.47 9.92
C TRP A 78 3.46 -1.44 11.25
N TYR A 79 3.33 -2.58 11.94
CA TYR A 79 2.70 -2.61 13.26
C TYR A 79 3.48 -1.78 14.29
N GLU A 80 4.82 -1.82 14.25
CA GLU A 80 5.68 -0.98 15.08
C GLU A 80 5.48 0.51 14.77
N GLU A 81 5.48 0.88 13.49
CA GLU A 81 5.27 2.25 13.04
C GLU A 81 3.90 2.79 13.48
N VAL A 82 2.83 2.03 13.26
CA VAL A 82 1.47 2.41 13.66
C VAL A 82 1.34 2.53 15.18
N ARG A 83 2.01 1.66 15.94
CA ARG A 83 2.05 1.75 17.40
C ARG A 83 2.72 3.05 17.88
N GLU A 84 3.76 3.50 17.19
CA GLU A 84 4.53 4.68 17.59
C GLU A 84 3.93 6.00 17.10
N LYS A 85 3.39 6.02 15.88
CA LYS A 85 2.98 7.26 15.19
C LYS A 85 1.47 7.38 15.01
N GLY A 86 0.73 6.31 15.31
CA GLY A 86 -0.66 6.16 14.88
C GLY A 86 -0.75 5.74 13.42
N CYS A 87 -1.90 5.18 13.04
CA CYS A 87 -2.25 5.03 11.63
C CYS A 87 -3.07 6.25 11.22
N TRP A 88 -2.95 6.73 9.97
CA TRP A 88 -3.83 7.76 9.39
C TRP A 88 -5.34 7.44 9.46
N LEU A 89 -5.68 6.24 9.93
CA LEU A 89 -7.03 5.79 10.27
C LEU A 89 -7.59 6.36 11.58
N CYS A 90 -6.82 7.13 12.36
CA CYS A 90 -7.35 7.86 13.51
C CYS A 90 -8.32 9.00 13.14
#